data_AF-A0AAN6HBW0-F1
#
_entry.id   AF-A0AAN6HBW0-F1
#
_cell.length_a   1.000
_cell.length_b   1.000
_cell.length_c   1.000
_cell.angle_alpha   90.00
_cell.angle_beta   90.00
_cell.angle_gamma   90.00
#
_symmetry.space_group_name_H-M   'P 1'
#
loop_
_entity.id
_entity.type
_entity.pdbx_description
1 polymer ?
#
loop_
_entity_poly.entity_id
_entity_poly.type
_entity_poly.pdbx_seq_one_letter_code
_entity_poly.pdbx_strand_id
1 'polypeptide(L)'
;MPSDENSTFSSIYAASGDIRNVLETTYAKTISVHINDKDFDIVARNLIITLAAFVAPDDAQAVDCMLHLWYSAMITRAHAEFLWARLRPLISDVVSKIERKKPDAVLGKSWIFSAGTCRAELTKSQWDLLLSYFEVPAALSTERARQIRTAVTLAPERQDHRDRHLCAQKPAHRACLWRFREDGILLPFSSSREPFVVPNP
;
A
#
# COMPACT_ATOMS: atom_id res chain seq x y z
N MET A 1 -41.02 8.85 -15.29
CA MET A 1 -40.37 7.90 -14.35
C MET A 1 -39.19 8.62 -13.74
N PRO A 2 -39.12 8.81 -12.42
CA PRO A 2 -37.98 9.47 -11.80
C PRO A 2 -36.79 8.51 -11.84
N SER A 3 -35.65 9.01 -12.32
CA SER A 3 -34.35 8.32 -12.29
C SER A 3 -33.88 8.18 -10.85
N ASP A 4 -33.61 6.95 -10.41
CA ASP A 4 -32.96 6.63 -9.14
C ASP A 4 -31.53 7.19 -9.15
N GLU A 5 -31.36 8.46 -8.76
CA GLU A 5 -30.10 9.19 -8.84
C GLU A 5 -29.21 9.06 -7.60
N ASN A 6 -29.46 8.08 -6.71
CA ASN A 6 -28.70 7.97 -5.46
C ASN A 6 -28.49 6.53 -4.94
N SER A 7 -28.33 5.55 -5.84
CA SER A 7 -28.00 4.18 -5.43
C SER A 7 -26.56 4.09 -4.94
N THR A 8 -26.38 3.92 -3.62
CA THR A 8 -25.08 3.61 -3.01
C THR A 8 -24.78 2.13 -3.27
N PHE A 9 -23.67 1.85 -3.96
CA PHE A 9 -23.23 0.48 -4.19
C PHE A 9 -22.42 -0.03 -3.00
N SER A 10 -22.86 -1.11 -2.35
CA SER A 10 -22.17 -1.69 -1.20
C SER A 10 -21.53 -3.03 -1.56
N SER A 11 -20.24 -3.19 -1.24
CA SER A 11 -19.48 -4.42 -1.49
C SER A 11 -18.61 -4.81 -0.30
N ILE A 12 -18.40 -6.11 -0.12
CA ILE A 12 -17.60 -6.71 0.96
C ILE A 12 -16.55 -7.61 0.33
N TYR A 13 -15.29 -7.38 0.70
CA TYR A 13 -14.13 -8.17 0.31
C TYR A 13 -13.54 -8.83 1.56
N ALA A 14 -14.05 -10.02 1.87
CA ALA A 14 -13.51 -10.87 2.93
C ALA A 14 -12.28 -11.62 2.40
N ALA A 15 -11.16 -11.58 3.14
CA ALA A 15 -9.85 -12.00 2.65
C ALA A 15 -9.49 -11.27 1.35
N SER A 16 -9.60 -9.94 1.40
CA SER A 16 -9.44 -9.07 0.22
C SER A 16 -8.13 -9.31 -0.51
N GLY A 17 -7.09 -9.74 0.22
CA GLY A 17 -5.74 -9.69 -0.26
C GLY A 17 -5.44 -8.26 -0.70
N ASP A 18 -5.14 -8.11 -1.98
CA ASP A 18 -4.70 -6.87 -2.58
C ASP A 18 -5.86 -5.88 -2.91
N ILE A 19 -5.73 -4.59 -2.54
CA ILE A 19 -6.74 -3.53 -2.78
C ILE A 19 -7.05 -3.31 -4.28
N ARG A 20 -6.24 -3.83 -5.21
CA ARG A 20 -6.52 -3.80 -6.67
C ARG A 20 -7.81 -4.54 -6.98
N ASN A 21 -8.04 -5.66 -6.30
CA ASN A 21 -9.24 -6.47 -6.50
C ASN A 21 -10.51 -5.67 -6.17
N VAL A 22 -10.40 -4.74 -5.22
CA VAL A 22 -11.46 -3.78 -4.88
C VAL A 22 -11.64 -2.76 -6.00
N LEU A 23 -10.55 -2.10 -6.42
CA LEU A 23 -10.60 -1.03 -7.43
C LEU A 23 -11.09 -1.51 -8.80
N GLU A 24 -10.71 -2.73 -9.23
CA GLU A 24 -11.11 -3.29 -10.52
C GLU A 24 -12.63 -3.56 -10.62
N THR A 25 -13.31 -3.69 -9.49
CA THR A 25 -14.72 -4.14 -9.45
C THR A 25 -15.70 -3.04 -9.03
N THR A 26 -15.22 -1.82 -8.76
CA THR A 26 -16.05 -0.68 -8.36
C THR A 26 -16.17 0.37 -9.48
N TYR A 27 -17.37 0.56 -10.03
CA TYR A 27 -17.65 1.53 -11.11
C TYR A 27 -18.81 2.51 -10.80
N ALA A 28 -19.25 2.59 -9.53
CA ALA A 28 -20.38 3.44 -9.14
C ALA A 28 -19.94 4.84 -8.63
N LYS A 29 -20.82 5.84 -8.77
CA LYS A 29 -20.58 7.22 -8.28
C LYS A 29 -20.40 7.32 -6.77
N THR A 30 -21.11 6.49 -6.00
CA THR A 30 -21.01 6.41 -4.55
C THR A 30 -20.86 4.94 -4.15
N ILE A 31 -19.76 4.62 -3.49
CA ILE A 31 -19.43 3.25 -3.07
C ILE A 31 -19.23 3.17 -1.56
N SER A 32 -19.74 2.09 -0.97
CA SER A 32 -19.40 1.64 0.38
C SER A 32 -18.64 0.33 0.26
N VAL A 33 -17.39 0.31 0.71
CA VAL A 33 -16.53 -0.87 0.60
C VAL A 33 -16.08 -1.29 1.98
N HIS A 34 -16.27 -2.57 2.28
CA HIS A 34 -15.71 -3.21 3.47
C HIS A 34 -14.60 -4.17 3.06
N ILE A 35 -13.40 -3.93 3.60
CA ILE A 35 -12.19 -4.70 3.29
C ILE A 35 -11.75 -5.38 4.59
N ASN A 36 -11.51 -6.68 4.55
CA ASN A 36 -11.01 -7.44 5.69
C ASN A 36 -10.02 -8.51 5.24
N ASP A 37 -9.01 -8.77 6.06
CA ASP A 37 -8.07 -9.87 5.85
C ASP A 37 -7.65 -10.49 7.20
N LYS A 38 -7.26 -11.77 7.18
CA LYS A 38 -6.71 -12.46 8.35
C LYS A 38 -5.27 -12.03 8.62
N ASP A 39 -4.56 -11.63 7.57
CA ASP A 39 -3.17 -11.21 7.63
C ASP A 39 -3.12 -9.70 7.91
N PHE A 40 -2.51 -9.33 9.03
CA PHE A 40 -2.42 -7.95 9.44
C PHE A 40 -1.53 -7.12 8.51
N ASP A 41 -0.50 -7.71 7.90
CA ASP A 41 0.35 -7.01 6.91
C ASP A 41 -0.48 -6.50 5.73
N ILE A 42 -1.46 -7.30 5.30
CA ILE A 42 -2.37 -6.96 4.21
C ILE A 42 -3.33 -5.84 4.65
N VAL A 43 -3.91 -5.95 5.85
CA VAL A 43 -4.81 -4.92 6.39
C VAL A 43 -4.08 -3.59 6.56
N ALA A 44 -2.88 -3.60 7.13
CA ALA A 44 -2.04 -2.42 7.34
C ALA A 44 -1.73 -1.73 6.00
N ARG A 45 -1.26 -2.48 5.00
CA ARG A 45 -0.97 -1.95 3.67
C ARG A 45 -2.19 -1.33 3.00
N ASN A 46 -3.32 -2.04 2.99
CA ASN A 46 -4.55 -1.55 2.37
C ASN A 46 -5.05 -0.27 3.05
N LEU A 47 -4.95 -0.19 4.38
CA LEU A 47 -5.31 1.00 5.12
C LEU A 47 -4.37 2.18 4.83
N ILE A 48 -3.06 1.96 4.78
CA ILE A 48 -2.07 3.00 4.47
C ILE A 48 -2.29 3.56 3.06
N ILE A 49 -2.47 2.68 2.06
CA ILE A 49 -2.75 3.09 0.67
C ILE A 49 -4.07 3.86 0.58
N THR A 50 -5.11 3.39 1.29
CA THR A 50 -6.42 4.08 1.32
C THR A 50 -6.31 5.47 1.96
N LEU A 51 -5.61 5.60 3.09
CA LEU A 51 -5.39 6.89 3.73
C LEU A 51 -4.52 7.83 2.87
N ALA A 52 -3.56 7.29 2.12
CA ALA A 52 -2.77 8.07 1.17
C ALA A 52 -3.67 8.73 0.11
N ALA A 53 -4.65 8.00 -0.43
CA ALA A 53 -5.63 8.52 -1.37
C ALA A 53 -6.45 9.69 -0.78
N PHE A 54 -6.85 9.58 0.50
CA PHE A 54 -7.68 10.60 1.14
C PHE A 54 -6.93 11.86 1.58
N VAL A 55 -5.64 11.75 1.87
CA VAL A 55 -4.84 12.81 2.52
C VAL A 55 -3.96 13.59 1.53
N ALA A 56 -3.71 13.00 0.36
CA ALA A 56 -3.00 13.66 -0.72
C ALA A 56 -3.69 14.97 -1.13
N PRO A 57 -2.91 16.01 -1.49
CA PRO A 57 -3.42 17.33 -1.85
C PRO A 57 -4.13 17.33 -3.21
N ASP A 58 -3.74 16.42 -4.11
CA ASP A 58 -4.29 16.25 -5.45
C ASP A 58 -4.17 14.80 -5.92
N ASP A 59 -4.94 14.47 -6.97
CA ASP A 59 -5.03 13.13 -7.54
C ASP A 59 -3.69 12.62 -8.09
N ALA A 60 -2.84 13.50 -8.62
CA ALA A 60 -1.57 13.10 -9.20
C ALA A 60 -0.62 12.61 -8.11
N GLN A 61 -0.49 13.36 -7.01
CA GLN A 61 0.29 12.92 -5.85
C GLN A 61 -0.33 11.70 -5.17
N ALA A 62 -1.67 11.61 -5.11
CA ALA A 62 -2.37 10.44 -4.56
C ALA A 62 -1.98 9.17 -5.33
N VAL A 63 -2.15 9.18 -6.65
CA VAL A 63 -1.85 8.04 -7.52
C VAL A 63 -0.38 7.67 -7.47
N ASP A 64 0.52 8.65 -7.54
CA ASP A 64 1.97 8.44 -7.48
C ASP A 64 2.39 7.77 -6.16
N CYS A 65 1.92 8.31 -5.02
CA CYS A 65 2.20 7.72 -3.72
C CYS A 65 1.59 6.31 -3.59
N MET A 66 0.32 6.12 -3.96
CA MET A 66 -0.33 4.81 -3.88
C MET A 66 0.42 3.76 -4.70
N LEU A 67 0.80 4.07 -5.96
CA LEU A 67 1.53 3.15 -6.83
C LEU A 67 2.86 2.71 -6.22
N HIS A 68 3.62 3.67 -5.68
CA HIS A 68 4.93 3.38 -5.13
C HIS A 68 4.87 2.65 -3.78
N LEU A 69 3.95 3.02 -2.89
CA LEU A 69 3.69 2.31 -1.64
C LEU A 69 3.25 0.87 -1.87
N TRP A 70 2.56 0.63 -2.99
CA TRP A 70 2.04 -0.68 -3.31
C TRP A 70 3.08 -1.60 -3.94
N TYR A 71 3.79 -1.12 -4.97
CA TYR A 71 4.58 -2.00 -5.84
C TYR A 71 6.08 -1.82 -5.71
N SER A 72 6.53 -0.68 -5.22
CA SER A 72 7.96 -0.38 -5.19
C SER A 72 8.58 -0.85 -3.88
N ALA A 73 9.74 -1.49 -3.94
CA ALA A 73 10.53 -1.88 -2.78
C ALA A 73 11.27 -0.68 -2.16
N MET A 74 11.48 0.35 -2.97
CA MET A 74 12.09 1.61 -2.58
C MET A 74 11.14 2.73 -2.99
N ILE A 75 11.08 3.79 -2.20
CA ILE A 75 10.31 5.01 -2.46
C ILE A 75 11.24 6.23 -2.44
N THR A 76 10.75 7.35 -2.96
CA THR A 76 11.48 8.62 -2.92
C THR A 76 11.44 9.22 -1.52
N ARG A 77 12.36 10.15 -1.24
CA ARG A 77 12.31 10.92 0.02
C ARG A 77 11.00 11.71 0.15
N ALA A 78 10.47 12.24 -0.96
CA ALA A 78 9.19 12.94 -0.96
C ALA A 78 8.02 12.02 -0.56
N HIS A 79 8.01 10.76 -1.04
CA HIS A 79 6.99 9.79 -0.61
C HIS A 79 7.11 9.49 0.88
N ALA A 80 8.33 9.30 1.39
CA ALA A 80 8.56 9.04 2.81
C ALA A 80 8.15 10.23 3.69
N GLU A 81 8.50 11.45 3.29
CA GLU A 81 8.07 12.67 3.96
C GLU A 81 6.55 12.83 3.95
N PHE A 82 5.88 12.49 2.84
CA PHE A 82 4.43 12.44 2.79
C PHE A 82 3.85 11.45 3.81
N LEU A 83 4.36 10.22 3.86
CA LEU A 83 3.96 9.22 4.85
C LEU A 83 4.14 9.74 6.28
N TRP A 84 5.31 10.29 6.60
CA TRP A 84 5.66 10.70 7.96
C TRP A 84 4.96 11.97 8.41
N ALA A 85 4.82 12.95 7.53
CA ALA A 85 4.23 14.24 7.87
C ALA A 85 2.70 14.23 7.81
N ARG A 86 2.09 13.35 7.00
CA ARG A 86 0.65 13.40 6.71
C ARG A 86 -0.11 12.19 7.25
N LEU A 87 0.43 10.98 7.10
CA LEU A 87 -0.29 9.75 7.48
C LEU A 87 0.06 9.31 8.91
N ARG A 88 1.35 9.27 9.27
CA ARG A 88 1.79 8.86 10.61
C ARG A 88 1.08 9.61 11.75
N PRO A 89 0.82 10.93 11.68
CA PRO A 89 0.09 11.63 12.74
C PRO A 89 -1.35 11.14 12.94
N LEU A 90 -2.03 10.69 11.87
CA LEU A 90 -3.38 10.14 11.96
C LEU A 90 -3.41 8.87 12.80
N ILE A 91 -2.38 8.03 12.66
CA ILE A 91 -2.26 6.77 13.41
C ILE A 91 -1.75 7.04 14.82
N SER A 92 -0.75 7.93 14.97
CA SER A 92 -0.22 8.33 16.28
C SER A 92 -1.29 8.95 17.19
N ASP A 93 -2.21 9.74 16.63
CA ASP A 93 -3.37 10.29 17.36
C ASP A 93 -4.26 9.17 17.91
N VAL A 94 -4.50 8.11 17.13
CA VAL A 94 -5.28 6.95 17.59
C VAL A 94 -4.56 6.23 18.71
N VAL A 95 -3.28 5.87 18.49
CA VAL A 95 -2.45 5.13 19.47
C VAL A 95 -2.38 5.86 20.81
N SER A 96 -2.15 7.18 20.81
CA SER A 96 -2.09 7.97 22.05
C SER A 96 -3.42 7.98 22.82
N LYS A 97 -4.56 8.02 22.13
CA LYS A 97 -5.89 8.02 22.75
C LYS A 97 -6.28 6.67 23.36
N ILE A 98 -5.68 5.58 22.89
CA ILE A 98 -6.02 4.22 23.29
C ILE A 98 -4.97 3.57 24.20
N GLU A 99 -3.95 4.33 24.62
CA GLU A 99 -2.79 3.83 25.38
C GLU A 99 -3.19 2.93 26.58
N ARG A 100 -4.24 3.31 27.31
CA ARG A 100 -4.72 2.61 28.51
C ARG A 100 -5.66 1.43 28.23
N LYS A 101 -5.95 1.12 26.97
CA LYS A 101 -6.83 0.00 26.60
C LYS A 101 -6.06 -1.32 26.63
N LYS A 102 -6.79 -2.41 26.84
CA LYS A 102 -6.20 -3.76 26.81
C LYS A 102 -5.72 -4.09 25.39
N PRO A 103 -4.63 -4.87 25.23
CA PRO A 103 -4.07 -5.21 23.92
C PRO A 103 -5.08 -5.83 22.94
N ASP A 104 -5.98 -6.67 23.43
CA ASP A 104 -7.01 -7.40 22.69
C ASP A 104 -8.30 -6.60 22.43
N ALA A 105 -8.42 -5.39 23.01
CA ALA A 105 -9.60 -4.57 22.81
C ALA A 105 -9.71 -4.11 21.34
N VAL A 106 -10.81 -4.44 20.69
CA VAL A 106 -11.14 -3.97 19.33
C VAL A 106 -11.62 -2.52 19.41
N LEU A 107 -11.00 -1.66 18.61
CA LEU A 107 -11.17 -0.20 18.66
C LEU A 107 -11.36 0.33 17.25
N GLY A 108 -12.46 1.05 17.03
CA GLY A 108 -12.79 1.68 15.76
C GLY A 108 -12.36 3.14 15.70
N LYS A 109 -11.86 3.55 14.53
CA LYS A 109 -11.60 4.95 14.18
C LYS A 109 -12.25 5.27 12.84
N SER A 110 -13.01 6.36 12.80
CA SER A 110 -13.48 6.97 11.55
C SER A 110 -12.75 8.29 11.31
N TRP A 111 -12.28 8.48 10.08
CA TRP A 111 -11.78 9.74 9.55
C TRP A 111 -12.75 10.25 8.48
N ILE A 112 -13.11 11.52 8.57
CA ILE A 112 -14.02 12.19 7.64
C ILE A 112 -13.19 13.15 6.81
N PHE A 113 -13.17 12.95 5.50
CA PHE A 113 -12.50 13.78 4.51
C PHE A 113 -13.54 14.42 3.59
N SER A 114 -13.14 15.43 2.82
CA SER A 114 -14.00 16.01 1.79
C SER A 114 -14.43 14.99 0.73
N ALA A 115 -13.55 14.04 0.39
CA ALA A 115 -13.80 13.01 -0.60
C ALA A 115 -14.60 11.80 -0.07
N GLY A 116 -14.79 11.66 1.25
CA GLY A 116 -15.49 10.51 1.82
C GLY A 116 -15.07 10.17 3.25
N THR A 117 -15.51 9.02 3.74
CA THR A 117 -15.19 8.53 5.08
C THR A 117 -14.37 7.25 4.99
N CYS A 118 -13.29 7.18 5.77
CA CYS A 118 -12.51 5.96 5.98
C CYS A 118 -12.71 5.49 7.42
N ARG A 119 -13.08 4.22 7.63
CA ARG A 119 -13.19 3.62 8.96
C ARG A 119 -12.31 2.38 9.05
N ALA A 120 -11.58 2.25 10.14
CA ALA A 120 -10.80 1.07 10.47
C ALA A 120 -11.15 0.56 11.86
N GLU A 121 -11.17 -0.77 12.03
CA GLU A 121 -11.38 -1.45 13.29
C GLU A 121 -10.26 -2.44 13.52
N LEU A 122 -9.43 -2.18 14.52
CA LEU A 122 -8.25 -2.99 14.83
C LEU A 122 -8.18 -3.22 16.35
N THR A 123 -7.52 -4.28 16.77
CA THR A 123 -7.13 -4.45 18.18
C THR A 123 -6.14 -3.36 18.59
N LYS A 124 -6.04 -3.05 19.89
CA LYS A 124 -5.03 -2.10 20.39
C LYS A 124 -3.62 -2.50 19.97
N SER A 125 -3.27 -3.79 20.06
CA SER A 125 -1.96 -4.28 19.61
C SER A 125 -1.71 -4.07 18.13
N GLN A 126 -2.75 -4.20 17.30
CA GLN A 126 -2.66 -3.94 15.86
C GLN A 126 -2.53 -2.44 15.56
N TRP A 127 -3.16 -1.56 16.34
CA TRP A 127 -2.94 -0.11 16.21
C TRP A 127 -1.50 0.30 16.55
N ASP A 128 -0.94 -0.26 17.63
CA ASP A 128 0.46 -0.03 17.99
C ASP A 128 1.39 -0.54 16.89
N LEU A 129 1.12 -1.75 16.40
CA LEU A 129 1.89 -2.37 15.33
C LEU A 129 1.78 -1.57 14.03
N LEU A 130 0.59 -1.07 13.66
CA LEU A 130 0.40 -0.22 12.47
C LEU A 130 1.31 1.02 12.50
N LEU A 131 1.51 1.63 13.67
CA LEU A 131 2.35 2.80 13.79
C LEU A 131 3.82 2.50 13.42
N SER A 132 4.30 1.27 13.68
CA SER A 132 5.67 0.89 13.30
C SER A 132 5.86 0.71 11.78
N TYR A 133 4.80 0.57 10.98
CA TYR A 133 4.87 0.49 9.50
C TYR A 133 5.20 1.85 8.87
N PHE A 134 5.29 2.91 9.67
CA PHE A 134 5.79 4.20 9.19
C PHE A 134 7.29 4.38 9.47
N GLU A 135 7.95 3.39 10.07
CA GLU A 135 9.35 3.46 10.47
C GLU A 135 10.15 2.42 9.69
N VAL A 136 11.21 2.86 9.01
CA VAL A 136 12.16 1.91 8.42
C VAL A 136 12.99 1.33 9.57
N PRO A 137 13.02 0.00 9.77
CA PRO A 137 13.79 -0.59 10.85
C PRO A 137 15.25 -0.14 10.77
N ALA A 138 15.84 0.30 11.89
CA ALA A 138 17.23 0.80 11.90
C ALA A 138 18.25 -0.22 11.38
N ALA A 139 17.93 -1.52 11.49
CA ALA A 139 18.75 -2.62 10.98
C ALA A 139 18.63 -2.86 9.46
N LEU A 140 17.64 -2.25 8.79
CA LEU A 140 17.35 -2.46 7.38
C LEU A 140 17.93 -1.32 6.53
N SER A 141 19.20 -1.44 6.16
CA SER A 141 19.80 -0.56 5.15
C SER A 141 19.18 -0.80 3.76
N THR A 142 19.24 0.20 2.90
CA THR A 142 18.82 0.10 1.48
C THR A 142 19.49 -1.08 0.77
N GLU A 143 20.79 -1.27 1.02
CA GLU A 143 21.54 -2.38 0.44
C GLU A 143 21.03 -3.73 0.95
N ARG A 144 20.77 -3.83 2.26
CA ARG A 144 20.22 -5.05 2.84
C ARG A 144 18.81 -5.35 2.32
N ALA A 145 17.96 -4.34 2.19
CA ALA A 145 16.62 -4.48 1.63
C ALA A 145 16.66 -5.00 0.18
N ARG A 146 17.57 -4.45 -0.64
CA ARG A 146 17.82 -4.94 -2.00
C ARG A 146 18.26 -6.40 -2.01
N GLN A 147 19.24 -6.77 -1.18
CA GLN A 147 19.73 -8.15 -1.10
C GLN A 147 18.63 -9.14 -0.72
N ILE A 148 17.85 -8.84 0.34
CA ILE A 148 16.74 -9.69 0.78
C ILE A 148 15.74 -9.87 -0.35
N ARG A 149 15.37 -8.78 -1.02
CA ARG A 149 14.44 -8.83 -2.14
C ARG A 149 14.98 -9.64 -3.30
N THR A 150 16.22 -9.36 -3.75
CA THR A 150 16.86 -10.05 -4.87
C THR A 150 16.96 -11.55 -4.62
N ALA A 151 17.29 -11.96 -3.39
CA ALA A 151 17.31 -13.37 -3.00
C ALA A 151 15.96 -14.07 -3.22
N VAL A 152 14.84 -13.33 -3.09
CA VAL A 152 13.49 -13.85 -3.33
C VAL A 152 13.06 -13.72 -4.79
N THR A 153 13.28 -12.56 -5.43
CA THR A 153 12.78 -12.25 -6.78
C THR A 153 13.60 -12.89 -7.90
N LEU A 154 14.89 -13.13 -7.65
CA LEU A 154 15.86 -13.74 -8.56
C LEU A 154 16.46 -15.05 -8.02
N ALA A 155 15.76 -15.70 -7.08
CA ALA A 155 16.13 -17.02 -6.54
C ALA A 155 16.56 -18.00 -7.65
N PRO A 156 17.77 -18.60 -7.59
CA PRO A 156 18.26 -19.52 -8.61
C PRO A 156 17.33 -20.72 -8.83
N GLU A 157 16.70 -21.20 -7.76
CA GLU A 157 15.78 -22.34 -7.76
C GLU A 157 14.52 -22.07 -8.61
N ARG A 158 14.22 -20.80 -8.90
CA ARG A 158 13.07 -20.37 -9.72
C ARG A 158 13.48 -19.90 -11.11
N GLN A 159 14.71 -20.15 -11.55
CA GLN A 159 15.20 -19.68 -12.86
C GLN A 159 14.31 -20.14 -14.01
N ASP A 160 14.05 -21.44 -14.15
CA ASP A 160 13.23 -21.99 -15.24
C ASP A 160 11.82 -21.37 -15.27
N HIS A 161 11.19 -21.21 -14.09
CA HIS A 161 9.89 -20.53 -13.99
C HIS A 161 9.95 -19.07 -14.49
N ARG A 162 10.99 -18.32 -14.10
CA ARG A 162 11.18 -16.93 -14.56
C ARG A 162 11.44 -16.86 -16.06
N ASP A 163 12.31 -17.71 -16.58
CA ASP A 163 12.73 -17.70 -17.98
C ASP A 163 11.55 -18.06 -18.89
N ARG A 164 10.73 -19.06 -18.53
CA ARG A 164 9.49 -19.37 -19.25
C ARG A 164 8.52 -18.18 -19.26
N HIS A 165 8.34 -17.52 -18.13
CA HIS A 165 7.48 -16.34 -18.06
C HIS A 165 8.00 -15.20 -18.95
N LEU A 166 9.32 -14.96 -18.98
CA LEU A 166 9.95 -13.94 -19.83
C LEU A 166 9.86 -14.29 -21.32
N CYS A 167 10.04 -15.56 -21.69
CA CYS A 167 9.90 -16.02 -23.08
C CYS A 167 8.51 -15.72 -23.67
N ALA A 168 7.46 -15.73 -22.84
CA ALA A 168 6.11 -15.35 -23.24
C ALA A 168 5.89 -13.83 -23.41
N GLN A 169 6.84 -12.99 -23.03
CA GLN A 169 6.71 -11.53 -23.11
C GLN A 169 7.31 -10.95 -24.41
N LYS A 170 6.74 -9.82 -24.85
CA LYS A 170 7.33 -8.98 -25.91
C LYS A 170 8.74 -8.53 -25.50
N PRO A 171 9.69 -8.36 -26.44
CA PRO A 171 11.09 -8.02 -26.11
C PRO A 171 11.23 -6.81 -25.16
N ALA A 172 10.50 -5.72 -25.41
CA ALA A 172 10.53 -4.54 -24.53
C ALA A 172 10.00 -4.83 -23.12
N HIS A 173 8.93 -5.63 -23.00
CA HIS A 173 8.35 -5.98 -21.71
C HIS A 173 9.27 -6.87 -20.88
N ARG A 174 10.05 -7.75 -21.53
CA ARG A 174 11.08 -8.56 -20.85
C ARG A 174 12.09 -7.68 -20.13
N ALA A 175 12.63 -6.68 -20.82
CA ALA A 175 13.61 -5.76 -20.25
C ALA A 175 13.03 -4.99 -19.06
N CYS A 176 11.79 -4.48 -19.18
CA CYS A 176 11.11 -3.80 -18.08
C CYS A 176 10.88 -4.71 -16.88
N LEU A 177 10.34 -5.91 -17.11
CA LEU A 177 10.04 -6.85 -16.04
C LEU A 177 11.30 -7.37 -15.35
N TRP A 178 12.35 -7.64 -16.12
CA TRP A 178 13.65 -8.05 -15.57
C TRP A 178 14.21 -6.95 -14.67
N ARG A 179 14.22 -5.71 -15.14
CA ARG A 179 14.70 -4.57 -14.36
C ARG A 179 13.90 -4.37 -13.07
N PHE A 180 12.57 -4.48 -13.14
CA PHE A 180 11.72 -4.46 -11.94
C PHE A 180 12.04 -5.62 -10.98
N ARG A 181 12.40 -6.81 -11.48
CA ARG A 181 12.82 -7.93 -10.63
C ARG A 181 14.17 -7.67 -9.95
N GLU A 182 15.07 -6.94 -10.59
CA GLU A 182 16.36 -6.56 -10.02
C GLU A 182 16.21 -5.46 -8.95
N ASP A 183 15.62 -4.32 -9.30
CA ASP A 183 15.61 -3.12 -8.44
C ASP A 183 14.35 -2.99 -7.57
N GLY A 184 13.23 -3.56 -8.02
CA GLY A 184 11.95 -3.45 -7.35
C GLY A 184 11.27 -2.11 -7.44
N ILE A 185 11.58 -1.29 -8.42
CA ILE A 185 10.99 0.05 -8.56
C ILE A 185 10.03 0.04 -9.75
N LEU A 186 8.74 0.30 -9.49
CA LEU A 186 7.73 0.35 -10.55
C LEU A 186 7.82 1.69 -11.29
N LEU A 187 8.49 1.71 -12.44
CA LEU A 187 8.67 2.90 -13.26
C LEU A 187 8.76 2.56 -14.76
N PRO A 188 8.51 3.55 -15.64
CA PRO A 188 8.93 3.46 -17.02
C PRO A 188 10.41 3.12 -17.15
N PHE A 189 10.77 2.39 -18.21
CA PHE A 189 12.14 1.90 -18.38
C PHE A 189 13.18 3.04 -18.44
N SER A 190 12.83 4.15 -19.09
CA SER A 190 13.70 5.32 -19.26
C SER A 190 13.78 6.23 -18.04
N SER A 191 12.90 6.08 -17.04
CA SER A 191 12.86 6.98 -15.88
C SER A 191 14.07 6.79 -14.97
N SER A 192 14.54 7.90 -14.38
CA SER A 192 15.59 7.85 -13.36
C SER A 192 15.10 7.12 -12.11
N ARG A 193 15.97 6.28 -11.56
CA ARG A 193 15.77 5.54 -10.30
C ARG A 193 16.57 6.15 -9.16
N GLU A 194 17.42 7.13 -9.46
CA GLU A 194 18.26 7.81 -8.48
C GLU A 194 17.46 8.38 -7.29
N PRO A 195 16.24 8.92 -7.46
CA PRO A 195 15.47 9.44 -6.32
C PRO A 195 14.96 8.37 -5.34
N PHE A 196 14.97 7.08 -5.71
CA PHE A 196 14.37 5.98 -4.96
C PHE A 196 15.36 5.36 -3.97
N VAL A 197 15.51 6.04 -2.83
CA VAL A 197 16.58 5.78 -1.85
C VAL A 197 16.08 5.29 -0.50
N VAL A 198 14.78 5.39 -0.21
CA VAL A 198 14.19 5.01 1.07
C VAL A 198 13.51 3.65 0.93
N PRO A 199 13.82 2.63 1.77
CA PRO A 199 13.06 1.38 1.77
C PRO A 199 11.57 1.65 1.99
N ASN A 200 10.72 1.02 1.19
CA ASN A 200 9.29 1.09 1.42
C ASN A 200 8.96 0.33 2.73
N PRO A 201 8.43 1.01 3.75
CA PRO A 201 8.26 0.41 5.08
C PRO A 201 7.15 -0.64 5.14
#